data_AF-A0A937VWT0-F1
#
_entry.id   AF-A0A937VWT0-F1
#
_cell.length_a   1.000
_cell.length_b   1.000
_cell.length_c   1.000
_cell.angle_alpha   90.00
_cell.angle_beta   90.00
_cell.angle_gamma   90.00
#
_symmetry.space_group_name_H-M   'P 1'
#
loop_
_entity.id
_entity.type
_entity.pdbx_description
1 polymer ?
#
loop_
_entity_poly.entity_id
_entity_poly.type
_entity_poly.pdbx_seq_one_letter_code
_entity_poly.pdbx_strand_id
1 'polypeptide(L)'
;MNIKIAKPIRFLVIGLLSFCVVKKFCESRTDKFTLESVTPKRAFNPEFEVGVADKYEMQKILTQPFTYLGYGAQAFIFESADKEYVLKLLKQRIYTTPLWHEIPIPFLDKYKKKLKFHREDKLHRDFSSYKLAYEIIPDLTGVVLVHLNPSSWLKSKIKIQDKLGIWHHIDADNMDFILQKKAELAHEKIVRLMKSNDIIGAKNTITTILSFIEKRCSLGFMDRDSSIDTNCGFLGDHMIKIDIGRISIDANFKNPKTKIEEIIKITLPFQLWIRQRFPELEQHLVQTRIKMIELIKKASDYQP
;
A
#
# COMPACT_ATOMS: atom_id res chain seq x y z
N MET A 1 32.14 42.18 -15.46
CA MET A 1 33.14 41.21 -15.99
C MET A 1 32.39 40.15 -16.79
N ASN A 2 32.37 40.24 -18.13
CA ASN A 2 31.66 39.29 -19.00
C ASN A 2 32.50 38.03 -19.16
N ILE A 3 32.18 36.96 -18.42
CA ILE A 3 32.83 35.66 -18.58
C ILE A 3 32.34 35.08 -19.92
N LYS A 4 33.17 35.18 -20.97
CA LYS A 4 32.95 34.46 -22.22
C LYS A 4 33.17 32.97 -21.97
N ILE A 5 32.10 32.26 -21.65
CA ILE A 5 32.12 30.79 -21.56
C ILE A 5 32.53 30.26 -22.95
N ALA A 6 33.60 29.46 -23.00
CA ALA A 6 34.09 28.88 -24.24
C ALA A 6 32.97 28.08 -24.94
N LYS A 7 32.84 28.24 -26.27
CA LYS A 7 31.83 27.52 -27.09
C LYS A 7 31.65 26.02 -26.73
N PRO A 8 32.71 25.21 -26.52
CA PRO A 8 32.54 23.79 -26.14
C PRO A 8 31.85 23.60 -24.78
N ILE A 9 32.10 24.47 -23.80
CA ILE A 9 31.46 24.39 -22.48
C ILE A 9 29.95 24.66 -22.61
N ARG A 10 29.55 25.58 -23.49
CA ARG A 10 28.12 25.86 -23.74
C ARG A 10 27.40 24.65 -24.31
N PHE A 11 28.00 23.93 -25.27
CA PHE A 11 27.39 22.71 -25.82
C PHE A 11 27.28 21.59 -24.78
N LEU A 12 28.29 21.43 -23.92
CA LEU A 12 28.25 20.45 -22.83
C LEU A 12 27.13 20.75 -21.83
N VAL A 13 26.97 22.01 -21.42
CA VAL A 13 25.89 22.44 -20.53
C VAL A 13 24.51 22.19 -21.16
N ILE A 14 24.33 22.56 -22.44
CA ILE A 14 23.08 22.30 -23.16
C ILE A 14 22.80 20.80 -23.25
N GLY A 15 23.81 19.98 -23.53
CA GLY A 15 23.70 18.52 -23.57
C GLY A 15 23.24 17.95 -22.23
N LEU A 16 23.86 18.36 -21.12
CA LEU A 16 23.50 17.91 -19.77
C LEU A 16 22.08 18.34 -19.36
N LEU A 17 21.68 19.56 -19.69
CA LEU A 17 20.33 20.05 -19.43
C LEU A 17 19.30 19.27 -20.26
N SER A 18 19.58 19.05 -21.54
CA SER A 18 18.71 18.26 -22.43
C SER A 18 18.55 16.83 -21.91
N PHE A 19 19.65 16.19 -21.48
CA PHE A 19 19.60 14.87 -20.85
C PHE A 19 18.75 14.86 -19.58
N CYS A 20 18.88 15.87 -18.71
CA CYS A 20 18.05 15.99 -17.51
C CYS A 20 16.55 16.13 -17.85
N VAL A 21 16.22 16.91 -18.87
CA VAL A 21 14.83 17.11 -19.33
C VAL A 21 14.27 15.81 -19.90
N VAL A 22 14.99 15.15 -20.81
CA VAL A 22 14.58 13.86 -21.39
C VAL A 22 14.40 12.81 -20.31
N LYS A 23 15.34 12.71 -19.36
CA LYS A 23 15.21 11.79 -18.22
C LYS A 23 13.96 12.05 -17.39
N LYS A 24 13.71 13.31 -17.01
CA LYS A 24 12.50 13.68 -16.25
C LYS A 24 11.22 13.39 -17.03
N PHE A 25 11.24 13.63 -18.33
CA PHE A 25 10.13 13.29 -19.22
C PHE A 25 9.88 11.78 -19.22
N CYS A 26 10.90 10.96 -19.47
CA CYS A 26 10.79 9.49 -19.43
C CYS A 26 10.27 9.00 -18.06
N GLU A 27 10.85 9.49 -16.96
CA GLU A 27 10.42 9.16 -15.60
C GLU A 27 8.94 9.49 -15.35
N SER A 28 8.44 10.60 -15.89
CA SER A 28 7.03 10.99 -15.77
C SER A 28 6.11 10.15 -16.66
N ARG A 29 6.60 9.65 -17.80
CA ARG A 29 5.81 8.82 -18.72
C ARG A 29 5.71 7.37 -18.25
N THR A 30 6.73 6.86 -17.56
CA THR A 30 6.76 5.49 -17.03
C THR A 30 6.44 5.38 -15.54
N ASP A 31 6.18 6.51 -14.87
CA ASP A 31 6.11 6.59 -13.40
C ASP A 31 7.34 5.99 -12.70
N LYS A 32 8.49 6.06 -13.41
CA LYS A 32 9.78 5.50 -13.01
C LYS A 32 9.79 3.97 -12.90
N PHE A 33 8.84 3.29 -13.53
CA PHE A 33 8.84 1.83 -13.63
C PHE A 33 9.98 1.37 -14.55
N THR A 34 10.75 0.41 -14.04
CA THR A 34 11.69 -0.44 -14.80
C THR A 34 11.71 -1.82 -14.16
N LEU A 35 12.09 -2.87 -14.90
CA LEU A 35 12.26 -4.20 -14.30
C LEU A 35 13.27 -4.18 -13.16
N GLU A 36 14.40 -3.49 -13.34
CA GLU A 36 15.40 -3.33 -12.27
C GLU A 36 14.81 -2.66 -11.01
N SER A 37 13.86 -1.74 -11.15
CA SER A 37 13.26 -1.06 -10.00
C SER A 37 12.44 -1.98 -9.08
N VAL A 38 12.06 -3.17 -9.57
CA VAL A 38 11.28 -4.17 -8.84
C VAL A 38 12.03 -5.48 -8.57
N THR A 39 13.16 -5.72 -9.25
CA THR A 39 14.00 -6.91 -9.05
C THR A 39 14.83 -6.84 -7.78
N PRO A 40 14.53 -7.65 -6.74
CA PRO A 40 15.30 -7.66 -5.50
C PRO A 40 16.76 -8.07 -5.75
N LYS A 41 17.69 -7.39 -5.08
CA LYS A 41 19.12 -7.72 -5.07
C LYS A 41 19.54 -8.22 -3.69
N ARG A 42 18.75 -9.15 -3.12
CA ARG A 42 18.99 -9.70 -1.78
C ARG A 42 18.84 -11.21 -1.77
N ALA A 43 19.54 -11.85 -0.84
CA ALA A 43 19.42 -13.28 -0.59
C ALA A 43 18.13 -13.60 0.17
N PHE A 44 17.81 -14.89 0.22
CA PHE A 44 16.75 -15.44 1.06
C PHE A 44 16.92 -15.01 2.53
N ASN A 45 15.83 -14.59 3.17
CA ASN A 45 15.78 -14.33 4.61
C ASN A 45 14.62 -15.10 5.27
N PRO A 46 14.88 -16.04 6.20
CA PRO A 46 13.83 -16.83 6.84
C PRO A 46 12.79 -16.00 7.61
N GLU A 47 13.14 -14.79 8.07
CA GLU A 47 12.19 -13.92 8.78
C GLU A 47 11.02 -13.48 7.88
N PHE A 48 11.26 -13.35 6.58
CA PHE A 48 10.29 -12.88 5.59
C PHE A 48 9.51 -14.02 4.93
N GLU A 49 9.82 -15.27 5.28
CA GLU A 49 9.12 -16.42 4.75
C GLU A 49 7.68 -16.47 5.29
N VAL A 50 6.74 -16.82 4.42
CA VAL A 50 5.32 -16.99 4.75
C VAL A 50 4.82 -18.33 4.25
N GLY A 51 3.93 -18.97 5.02
CA GLY A 51 3.34 -20.24 4.61
C GLY A 51 2.30 -20.06 3.50
N VAL A 52 2.44 -20.76 2.37
CA VAL A 52 1.45 -20.69 1.28
C VAL A 52 0.46 -21.84 1.39
N ALA A 53 -0.80 -21.51 1.66
CA ALA A 53 -1.86 -22.50 1.88
C ALA A 53 -2.28 -23.24 0.60
N ASP A 54 -2.46 -22.51 -0.51
CA ASP A 54 -2.85 -23.09 -1.81
C ASP A 54 -1.94 -22.58 -2.94
N LYS A 55 -0.87 -23.34 -3.20
CA LYS A 55 0.08 -22.99 -4.25
C LYS A 55 -0.52 -23.07 -5.66
N TYR A 56 -1.48 -23.97 -5.88
CA TYR A 56 -2.07 -24.20 -7.20
C TYR A 56 -2.97 -23.04 -7.61
N GLU A 57 -3.84 -22.58 -6.70
CA GLU A 57 -4.70 -21.43 -6.97
C GLU A 57 -3.88 -20.16 -7.19
N MET A 58 -2.80 -19.97 -6.43
CA MET A 58 -1.93 -18.81 -6.63
C MET A 58 -1.22 -18.84 -7.99
N GLN A 59 -0.73 -20.00 -8.42
CA GLN A 59 -0.16 -20.16 -9.76
C GLN A 59 -1.19 -19.82 -10.84
N LYS A 60 -2.42 -20.32 -10.70
CA LYS A 60 -3.51 -20.02 -11.64
C LYS A 60 -3.77 -18.51 -11.75
N ILE A 61 -3.87 -17.78 -10.64
CA ILE A 61 -4.05 -16.32 -10.67
C ILE A 61 -2.84 -15.61 -11.30
N LEU A 62 -1.62 -16.14 -11.13
CA LEU A 62 -0.41 -15.52 -11.70
C LEU A 62 -0.21 -15.82 -13.20
N THR A 63 -0.95 -16.77 -13.79
CA THR A 63 -0.86 -17.08 -15.23
C THR A 63 -1.62 -16.09 -16.12
N GLN A 64 -2.61 -15.37 -15.58
CA GLN A 64 -3.29 -14.33 -16.33
C GLN A 64 -2.41 -13.09 -16.53
N PRO A 65 -2.65 -12.31 -17.59
CA PRO A 65 -1.93 -11.06 -17.77
C PRO A 65 -2.40 -10.00 -16.78
N PHE A 66 -1.48 -9.12 -16.39
CA PHE A 66 -1.76 -7.96 -15.54
C PHE A 66 -1.44 -6.66 -16.27
N THR A 67 -2.26 -5.63 -16.09
CA THR A 67 -2.11 -4.32 -16.75
C THR A 67 -1.83 -3.24 -15.72
N TYR A 68 -0.94 -2.30 -16.05
CA TYR A 68 -0.58 -1.20 -15.16
C TYR A 68 -1.81 -0.40 -14.72
N LEU A 69 -2.03 -0.34 -13.40
CA LEU A 69 -3.11 0.42 -12.77
C LEU A 69 -2.60 1.72 -12.16
N GLY A 70 -1.39 1.71 -11.61
CA GLY A 70 -0.81 2.88 -10.96
C GLY A 70 0.43 2.58 -10.13
N TYR A 71 0.79 3.50 -9.24
CA TYR A 71 1.89 3.31 -8.31
C TYR A 71 1.66 4.03 -6.97
N GLY A 72 2.22 3.46 -5.92
CA GLY A 72 2.30 4.08 -4.60
C GLY A 72 3.74 4.35 -4.18
N ALA A 73 3.94 4.72 -2.91
CA ALA A 73 5.28 4.93 -2.36
C ALA A 73 6.14 3.65 -2.38
N GLN A 74 5.53 2.49 -2.12
CA GLN A 74 6.22 1.21 -1.94
C GLN A 74 6.11 0.25 -3.13
N ALA A 75 5.10 0.37 -3.98
CA ALA A 75 4.85 -0.62 -5.03
C ALA A 75 4.36 0.00 -6.35
N PHE A 76 4.55 -0.73 -7.44
CA PHE A 76 3.81 -0.57 -8.69
C PHE A 76 2.63 -1.53 -8.69
N ILE A 77 1.50 -1.07 -9.20
CA ILE A 77 0.21 -1.73 -9.05
C ILE A 77 -0.26 -2.14 -10.43
N PHE A 78 -0.58 -3.43 -10.59
CA PHE A 78 -1.10 -3.99 -11.82
C PHE A 78 -2.40 -4.74 -11.54
N GLU A 79 -3.40 -4.53 -12.38
CA GLU A 79 -4.70 -5.17 -12.31
C GLU A 79 -4.71 -6.45 -13.15
N SER A 80 -5.29 -7.53 -12.63
CA SER A 80 -5.49 -8.78 -13.38
C SER A 80 -6.50 -8.64 -14.53
N ALA A 81 -6.43 -9.53 -15.51
CA ALA A 81 -7.35 -9.53 -16.65
C ALA A 81 -8.82 -9.69 -16.25
N ASP A 82 -9.09 -10.51 -15.23
CA ASP A 82 -10.42 -10.73 -14.65
C ASP A 82 -10.91 -9.56 -13.77
N LYS A 83 -10.04 -8.58 -13.47
CA LYS A 83 -10.29 -7.43 -12.57
C LYS A 83 -10.61 -7.81 -11.11
N GLU A 84 -10.37 -9.05 -10.72
CA GLU A 84 -10.61 -9.54 -9.36
C GLU A 84 -9.40 -9.35 -8.45
N TYR A 85 -8.20 -9.16 -9.02
CA TYR A 85 -6.94 -9.11 -8.29
C TYR A 85 -6.08 -7.91 -8.69
N VAL A 86 -5.18 -7.58 -7.77
CA VAL A 86 -4.15 -6.58 -7.93
C VAL A 86 -2.81 -7.19 -7.53
N LEU A 87 -1.86 -7.15 -8.44
CA LEU A 87 -0.46 -7.49 -8.23
C LEU A 87 0.31 -6.22 -7.85
N LYS A 88 0.99 -6.25 -6.70
CA LYS A 88 1.80 -5.15 -6.19
C LYS A 88 3.28 -5.55 -6.23
N LEU A 89 4.01 -5.08 -7.25
CA LEU A 89 5.45 -5.29 -7.36
C LEU A 89 6.20 -4.28 -6.49
N LEU A 90 6.98 -4.74 -5.52
CA LEU A 90 7.64 -3.86 -4.56
C LEU A 90 8.83 -3.12 -5.18
N LYS A 91 8.95 -1.84 -4.86
CA LYS A 91 10.04 -0.98 -5.32
C LYS A 91 11.30 -1.30 -4.51
N GLN A 92 12.37 -1.71 -5.17
CA GLN A 92 13.60 -2.13 -4.48
C GLN A 92 14.47 -0.93 -4.07
N ARG A 93 14.41 0.16 -4.83
CA ARG A 93 15.20 1.38 -4.57
C ARG A 93 14.96 2.02 -3.20
N ILE A 94 13.82 1.73 -2.56
CA ILE A 94 13.50 2.25 -1.22
C ILE A 94 14.14 1.41 -0.10
N TYR A 95 14.65 0.22 -0.42
CA TYR A 95 15.26 -0.73 0.52
C TYR A 95 16.77 -0.94 0.29
N THR A 96 17.27 -0.78 -0.93
CA THR A 96 18.71 -0.93 -1.26
C THR A 96 19.43 0.39 -1.14
N THR A 97 20.72 0.47 -0.82
CA THR A 97 21.51 1.72 -0.88
C THR A 97 21.85 2.11 -2.33
N PRO A 98 22.06 3.40 -2.65
CA PRO A 98 22.48 3.81 -4.00
C PRO A 98 23.96 3.47 -4.24
N LEU A 99 24.37 3.29 -5.49
CA LEU A 99 25.75 2.87 -5.84
C LEU A 99 26.87 3.75 -5.23
N TRP A 100 26.65 5.07 -5.13
CA TRP A 100 27.64 5.98 -4.54
C TRP A 100 27.87 5.73 -3.04
N HIS A 101 26.99 4.97 -2.38
CA HIS A 101 27.14 4.58 -0.98
C HIS A 101 28.39 3.74 -0.76
N GLU A 102 28.88 3.04 -1.78
CA GLU A 102 30.08 2.18 -1.71
C GLU A 102 31.39 2.98 -1.83
N ILE A 103 31.37 4.23 -2.33
CA ILE A 103 32.58 5.04 -2.56
C ILE A 103 33.16 5.54 -1.22
N PRO A 104 34.37 5.19 -0.79
CA PRO A 104 34.88 5.51 0.55
C PRO A 104 35.15 7.02 0.72
N ILE A 105 34.17 7.76 1.24
CA ILE A 105 34.23 9.20 1.50
C ILE A 105 34.12 9.40 3.02
N PRO A 106 35.24 9.56 3.76
CA PRO A 106 35.26 9.45 5.23
C PRO A 106 34.30 10.40 5.95
N PHE A 107 34.16 11.63 5.48
CA PHE A 107 33.27 12.63 6.09
C PHE A 107 31.77 12.31 5.90
N LEU A 108 31.42 11.31 5.09
CA LEU A 108 30.04 10.85 4.90
C LEU A 108 29.73 9.57 5.67
N ASP A 109 30.68 8.97 6.41
CA ASP A 109 30.50 7.66 7.04
C ASP A 109 29.30 7.61 7.99
N LYS A 110 29.13 8.65 8.83
CA LYS A 110 27.96 8.76 9.73
C LYS A 110 26.66 8.81 8.95
N TYR A 111 26.61 9.59 7.87
CA TYR A 111 25.44 9.70 7.00
C TYR A 111 25.13 8.35 6.31
N LYS A 112 26.15 7.68 5.78
CA LYS A 112 26.03 6.39 5.10
C LYS A 112 25.50 5.30 6.03
N LYS A 113 26.03 5.21 7.26
CA LYS A 113 25.55 4.28 8.28
C LYS A 113 24.08 4.54 8.60
N LYS A 114 23.70 5.80 8.81
CA LYS A 114 22.31 6.21 9.07
C LYS A 114 21.38 5.87 7.89
N LEU A 115 21.82 6.12 6.66
CA LEU A 115 21.04 5.80 5.46
C LEU A 115 20.80 4.30 5.33
N LYS A 116 21.85 3.47 5.52
CA LYS A 116 21.75 2.01 5.49
C LYS A 116 20.77 1.51 6.55
N PHE A 117 20.95 1.95 7.80
CA PHE A 117 20.07 1.61 8.91
C PHE A 117 18.59 1.95 8.62
N HIS A 118 18.30 3.16 8.13
CA HIS A 118 16.93 3.54 7.81
C HIS A 118 16.31 2.72 6.67
N ARG A 119 17.10 2.27 5.70
CA ARG A 119 16.60 1.42 4.60
C ARG A 119 16.34 -0.01 5.07
N GLU A 120 17.22 -0.55 5.91
CA GLU A 120 17.04 -1.86 6.55
C GLU A 120 15.83 -1.85 7.49
N ASP A 121 15.72 -0.87 8.39
CA ASP A 121 14.54 -0.70 9.26
C ASP A 121 13.25 -0.58 8.45
N LYS A 122 13.28 0.18 7.34
CA LYS A 122 12.14 0.30 6.44
C LYS A 122 11.79 -1.02 5.77
N LEU A 123 12.77 -1.81 5.32
CA LEU A 123 12.55 -3.13 4.76
C LEU A 123 11.85 -4.03 5.78
N HIS A 124 12.42 -4.19 6.98
CA HIS A 124 11.84 -5.04 8.03
C HIS A 124 10.43 -4.60 8.41
N ARG A 125 10.21 -3.31 8.67
CA ARG A 125 8.88 -2.81 9.04
C ARG A 125 7.85 -3.08 7.95
N ASP A 126 8.16 -2.77 6.68
CA ASP A 126 7.22 -2.93 5.59
C ASP A 126 6.93 -4.43 5.35
N PHE A 127 7.96 -5.28 5.42
CA PHE A 127 7.83 -6.72 5.17
C PHE A 127 7.08 -7.46 6.29
N SER A 128 7.38 -7.12 7.55
CA SER A 128 6.60 -7.62 8.69
C SER A 128 5.14 -7.20 8.56
N SER A 129 4.86 -5.99 8.08
CA SER A 129 3.49 -5.53 7.84
C SER A 129 2.75 -6.37 6.79
N TYR A 130 3.39 -6.69 5.66
CA TYR A 130 2.82 -7.58 4.65
C TYR A 130 2.58 -9.00 5.18
N LYS A 131 3.55 -9.54 5.92
CA LYS A 131 3.43 -10.85 6.56
C LYS A 131 2.26 -10.91 7.54
N LEU A 132 2.13 -9.91 8.43
CA LEU A 132 0.98 -9.79 9.35
C LEU A 132 -0.36 -9.70 8.61
N ALA A 133 -0.41 -8.93 7.52
CA ALA A 133 -1.60 -8.77 6.70
C ALA A 133 -2.10 -10.10 6.12
N TYR A 134 -1.17 -10.96 5.70
CA TYR A 134 -1.47 -12.27 5.13
C TYR A 134 -1.74 -13.35 6.17
N GLU A 135 -0.92 -13.44 7.22
CA GLU A 135 -0.99 -14.54 8.20
C GLU A 135 -2.07 -14.33 9.26
N ILE A 136 -2.34 -13.08 9.65
CA ILE A 136 -3.21 -12.79 10.83
C ILE A 136 -4.53 -12.14 10.43
N ILE A 137 -4.55 -11.26 9.42
CA ILE A 137 -5.75 -10.51 9.02
C ILE A 137 -6.05 -10.54 7.51
N PRO A 138 -6.02 -11.72 6.85
CA PRO A 138 -6.33 -11.80 5.42
C PRO A 138 -7.75 -11.30 5.12
N ASP A 139 -8.72 -11.54 6.01
CA ASP A 139 -10.10 -11.06 5.85
C ASP A 139 -10.24 -9.54 5.88
N LEU A 140 -9.35 -8.83 6.59
CA LEU A 140 -9.37 -7.37 6.67
C LEU A 140 -8.54 -6.70 5.60
N THR A 141 -7.77 -7.46 4.83
CA THR A 141 -6.83 -6.90 3.84
C THR A 141 -7.09 -7.43 2.44
N GLY A 142 -7.78 -8.57 2.29
CA GLY A 142 -7.97 -9.25 1.01
C GLY A 142 -6.65 -9.75 0.40
N VAL A 143 -5.56 -9.84 1.18
CA VAL A 143 -4.28 -10.37 0.71
C VAL A 143 -4.41 -11.88 0.56
N VAL A 144 -4.06 -12.38 -0.61
CA VAL A 144 -4.15 -13.81 -0.94
C VAL A 144 -2.78 -14.46 -1.12
N LEU A 145 -1.74 -13.68 -1.39
CA LEU A 145 -0.36 -14.14 -1.42
C LEU A 145 0.62 -13.01 -1.07
N VAL A 146 1.64 -13.35 -0.31
CA VAL A 146 2.81 -12.52 -0.05
C VAL A 146 4.05 -13.31 -0.48
N HIS A 147 4.87 -12.74 -1.36
CA HIS A 147 6.12 -13.33 -1.81
C HIS A 147 7.24 -12.31 -1.63
N LEU A 148 8.12 -12.54 -0.65
CA LEU A 148 9.13 -11.58 -0.18
C LEU A 148 10.56 -12.16 -0.17
N ASN A 149 10.71 -13.37 -0.70
CA ASN A 149 11.97 -14.10 -0.79
C ASN A 149 12.11 -14.71 -2.19
N PRO A 150 13.33 -14.86 -2.71
CA PRO A 150 13.57 -15.75 -3.84
C PRO A 150 13.08 -17.17 -3.51
N SER A 151 12.44 -17.83 -4.48
CA SER A 151 11.94 -19.19 -4.30
C SER A 151 12.12 -20.05 -5.57
N SER A 152 11.49 -21.22 -5.61
CA SER A 152 11.53 -22.13 -6.78
C SER A 152 10.24 -22.92 -6.96
N TRP A 153 9.20 -22.53 -6.21
CA TRP A 153 7.94 -23.27 -6.14
C TRP A 153 6.83 -22.60 -6.94
N LEU A 154 6.94 -21.31 -7.27
CA LEU A 154 5.95 -20.61 -8.10
C LEU A 154 6.06 -21.08 -9.54
N LYS A 155 7.28 -21.23 -10.08
CA LYS A 155 7.59 -21.67 -11.45
C LYS A 155 6.73 -20.96 -12.50
N SER A 156 6.44 -19.70 -12.26
CA SER A 156 5.46 -18.92 -13.01
C SER A 156 6.10 -17.70 -13.63
N LYS A 157 5.83 -17.47 -14.91
CA LYS A 157 6.19 -16.23 -15.60
C LYS A 157 4.97 -15.32 -15.65
N ILE A 158 5.00 -14.25 -14.86
CA ILE A 158 3.91 -13.29 -14.83
C ILE A 158 4.06 -12.37 -16.03
N LYS A 159 2.99 -12.25 -16.82
CA LYS A 159 2.92 -11.34 -17.96
C LYS A 159 2.32 -10.01 -17.51
N ILE A 160 3.09 -8.93 -17.58
CA ILE A 160 2.64 -7.58 -17.16
C ILE A 160 2.72 -6.59 -18.31
N GLN A 161 1.76 -5.67 -18.41
CA GLN A 161 1.80 -4.53 -19.33
C GLN A 161 2.12 -3.27 -18.54
N ASP A 162 3.14 -2.52 -18.93
CA ASP A 162 3.47 -1.25 -18.28
C ASP A 162 2.57 -0.08 -18.73
N LYS A 163 2.81 1.11 -18.16
CA LYS A 163 2.06 2.34 -18.46
C LYS A 163 2.12 2.77 -19.93
N LEU A 164 3.16 2.35 -20.67
CA LEU A 164 3.32 2.65 -22.10
C LEU A 164 2.69 1.59 -22.99
N GLY A 165 2.04 0.57 -22.42
CA GLY A 165 1.45 -0.53 -23.16
C GLY A 165 2.43 -1.64 -23.55
N ILE A 166 3.68 -1.59 -23.06
CA ILE A 166 4.72 -2.56 -23.39
C ILE A 166 4.57 -3.79 -22.49
N TRP A 167 4.59 -4.97 -23.10
CA TRP A 167 4.51 -6.25 -22.40
C TRP A 167 5.88 -6.72 -21.91
N HIS A 168 5.93 -7.12 -20.64
CA HIS A 168 7.09 -7.71 -19.97
C HIS A 168 6.72 -9.08 -19.41
N HIS A 169 7.72 -9.94 -19.28
CA HIS A 169 7.60 -11.19 -18.54
C HIS A 169 8.56 -11.14 -17.36
N ILE A 170 8.03 -11.38 -16.16
CA ILE A 170 8.82 -11.44 -14.93
C ILE A 170 8.75 -12.86 -14.37
N ASP A 171 9.87 -13.32 -13.82
CA ASP A 171 9.94 -14.59 -13.12
C ASP A 171 9.44 -14.39 -11.68
N ALA A 172 8.31 -15.01 -11.34
CA ALA A 172 7.65 -14.82 -10.04
C ALA A 172 8.54 -15.27 -8.88
N ASP A 173 9.33 -16.35 -9.09
CA ASP A 173 10.24 -16.90 -8.08
C ASP A 173 11.35 -15.89 -7.70
N ASN A 174 11.60 -14.88 -8.53
CA ASN A 174 12.69 -13.91 -8.36
C ASN A 174 12.20 -12.48 -8.06
N MET A 175 10.93 -12.31 -7.68
CA MET A 175 10.32 -10.98 -7.48
C MET A 175 9.70 -10.84 -6.09
N ASP A 176 9.69 -9.63 -5.57
CA ASP A 176 8.90 -9.31 -4.39
C ASP A 176 7.56 -8.76 -4.78
N PHE A 177 6.50 -9.42 -4.34
CA PHE A 177 5.17 -8.99 -4.68
C PHE A 177 4.11 -9.43 -3.67
N ILE A 178 3.03 -8.66 -3.68
CA ILE A 178 1.81 -8.98 -2.96
C ILE A 178 0.70 -9.17 -3.98
N LEU A 179 -0.09 -10.22 -3.81
CA LEU A 179 -1.33 -10.42 -4.54
C LEU A 179 -2.50 -10.16 -3.59
N GLN A 180 -3.40 -9.28 -4.00
CA GLN A 180 -4.52 -8.82 -3.18
C GLN A 180 -5.78 -8.77 -4.03
N LYS A 181 -6.94 -9.07 -3.44
CA LYS A 181 -8.23 -8.87 -4.11
C LYS A 181 -8.44 -7.39 -4.42
N LYS A 182 -8.99 -7.10 -5.60
CA LYS A 182 -9.31 -5.74 -6.03
C LYS A 182 -10.58 -5.26 -5.34
N ALA A 183 -10.51 -4.11 -4.68
CA ALA A 183 -11.65 -3.49 -4.00
C ALA A 183 -12.12 -2.19 -4.69
N GLU A 184 -13.41 -1.89 -4.57
CA GLU A 184 -14.00 -0.58 -4.89
C GLU A 184 -13.65 0.40 -3.75
N LEU A 185 -13.12 1.59 -4.04
CA LEU A 185 -12.74 2.53 -2.97
C LEU A 185 -13.97 2.96 -2.14
N ALA A 186 -13.80 3.10 -0.83
CA ALA A 186 -14.91 3.37 0.08
C ALA A 186 -15.69 4.65 -0.29
N HIS A 187 -14.98 5.71 -0.65
CA HIS A 187 -15.61 6.97 -1.06
C HIS A 187 -16.30 6.85 -2.43
N GLU A 188 -15.75 6.08 -3.36
CA GLU A 188 -16.37 5.84 -4.68
C GLU A 188 -17.69 5.09 -4.54
N LYS A 189 -17.73 4.06 -3.68
CA LYS A 189 -18.97 3.33 -3.35
C LYS A 189 -20.05 4.26 -2.80
N ILE A 190 -19.71 5.12 -1.84
CA ILE A 190 -20.66 6.10 -1.27
C ILE A 190 -21.16 7.07 -2.34
N VAL A 191 -20.25 7.63 -3.16
CA VAL A 191 -20.63 8.55 -4.25
C VAL A 191 -21.57 7.86 -5.24
N ARG A 192 -21.29 6.61 -5.60
CA ARG A 192 -22.14 5.82 -6.52
C ARG A 192 -23.53 5.57 -5.95
N LEU A 193 -23.63 5.20 -4.68
CA LEU A 193 -24.90 4.97 -3.99
C LEU A 193 -25.72 6.26 -3.90
N MET A 194 -25.09 7.37 -3.53
CA MET A 194 -25.77 8.67 -3.46
C MET A 194 -26.21 9.17 -4.85
N LYS A 195 -25.41 8.96 -5.90
CA LYS A 195 -25.82 9.28 -7.29
C LYS A 195 -27.02 8.46 -7.77
N SER A 196 -27.25 7.28 -7.19
CA SER A 196 -28.40 6.42 -7.49
C SER A 196 -29.56 6.60 -6.51
N ASN A 197 -29.51 7.63 -5.64
CA ASN A 197 -30.47 7.89 -4.57
C ASN A 197 -30.64 6.72 -3.57
N ASP A 198 -29.66 5.81 -3.48
CA ASP A 198 -29.65 4.73 -2.50
C ASP A 198 -29.07 5.20 -1.15
N ILE A 199 -29.85 6.02 -0.45
CA ILE A 199 -29.46 6.57 0.87
C ILE A 199 -29.29 5.45 1.90
N ILE A 200 -30.12 4.39 1.82
CA ILE A 200 -30.06 3.27 2.76
C ILE A 200 -28.75 2.49 2.57
N GLY A 201 -28.39 2.18 1.33
CA GLY A 201 -27.11 1.55 0.99
C GLY A 201 -25.91 2.40 1.43
N ALA A 202 -25.98 3.72 1.26
CA ALA A 202 -24.92 4.62 1.70
C ALA A 202 -24.76 4.64 3.24
N LYS A 203 -25.87 4.67 3.98
CA LYS A 203 -25.88 4.54 5.45
C LYS A 203 -25.31 3.21 5.91
N ASN A 204 -25.70 2.11 5.27
CA ASN A 204 -25.16 0.78 5.56
C ASN A 204 -23.65 0.73 5.29
N THR A 205 -23.19 1.34 4.20
CA THR A 205 -21.76 1.45 3.88
C THR A 205 -20.99 2.20 4.98
N ILE A 206 -21.52 3.32 5.50
CA ILE A 206 -20.94 4.05 6.64
C ILE A 206 -20.88 3.15 7.89
N THR A 207 -21.96 2.43 8.20
CA THR A 207 -21.97 1.48 9.32
C THR A 207 -20.85 0.44 9.17
N THR A 208 -20.71 -0.17 7.99
CA THR A 208 -19.65 -1.14 7.72
C THR A 208 -18.25 -0.52 7.88
N ILE A 209 -18.06 0.74 7.48
CA ILE A 209 -16.79 1.45 7.68
C ILE A 209 -16.43 1.55 9.16
N LEU A 210 -17.38 1.96 10.00
CA LEU A 210 -17.13 2.07 11.44
C LEU A 210 -16.88 0.69 12.05
N SER A 211 -17.67 -0.32 11.70
CA SER A 211 -17.49 -1.70 12.17
C SER A 211 -16.13 -2.27 11.78
N PHE A 212 -15.62 -1.95 10.58
CA PHE A 212 -14.28 -2.33 10.16
C PHE A 212 -13.19 -1.70 11.05
N ILE A 213 -13.31 -0.40 11.35
CA ILE A 213 -12.35 0.30 12.23
C ILE A 213 -12.35 -0.32 13.62
N GLU A 214 -13.53 -0.57 14.18
CA GLU A 214 -13.68 -1.21 15.49
C GLU A 214 -13.06 -2.61 15.50
N LYS A 215 -13.40 -3.46 14.53
CA LYS A 215 -12.85 -4.82 14.42
C LYS A 215 -11.32 -4.80 14.36
N ARG A 216 -10.74 -3.90 13.56
CA ARG A 216 -9.28 -3.72 13.49
C ARG A 216 -8.69 -3.32 14.85
N CYS A 217 -9.27 -2.32 15.51
CA CYS A 217 -8.83 -1.89 16.83
C CYS A 217 -8.95 -3.01 17.87
N SER A 218 -10.01 -3.82 17.81
CA SER A 218 -10.26 -4.92 18.75
C SER A 218 -9.30 -6.10 18.56
N LEU A 219 -8.76 -6.28 17.36
CA LEU A 219 -7.67 -7.21 17.10
C LEU A 219 -6.27 -6.66 17.47
N GLY A 220 -6.18 -5.43 17.96
CA GLY A 220 -4.92 -4.83 18.39
C GLY A 220 -4.05 -4.26 17.27
N PHE A 221 -4.60 -4.07 16.08
CA PHE A 221 -3.85 -3.55 14.95
C PHE A 221 -3.85 -2.03 14.93
N MET A 222 -2.67 -1.43 14.99
CA MET A 222 -2.44 -0.02 14.70
C MET A 222 -2.18 0.18 13.21
N ASP A 223 -2.77 1.23 12.66
CA ASP A 223 -2.59 1.65 11.28
C ASP A 223 -2.05 3.08 11.27
N ARG A 224 -0.80 3.23 10.83
CA ARG A 224 -0.14 4.54 10.81
C ARG A 224 -0.59 5.42 9.63
N ASP A 225 -1.42 4.89 8.73
CA ASP A 225 -1.95 5.60 7.56
C ASP A 225 -3.43 5.25 7.34
N SER A 226 -4.24 5.63 8.33
CA SER A 226 -5.64 5.23 8.48
C SER A 226 -6.64 6.00 7.62
N SER A 227 -6.17 6.63 6.54
CA SER A 227 -7.02 7.37 5.62
C SER A 227 -8.03 6.43 4.92
N ILE A 228 -9.33 6.70 5.10
CA ILE A 228 -10.41 5.87 4.51
C ILE A 228 -10.49 6.09 3.00
N ASP A 229 -10.18 7.29 2.53
CA ASP A 229 -10.39 7.74 1.15
C ASP A 229 -9.54 6.99 0.12
N THR A 230 -8.32 6.64 0.49
CA THR A 230 -7.28 6.15 -0.42
C THR A 230 -6.81 4.74 -0.06
N ASN A 231 -6.92 4.36 1.21
CA ASN A 231 -6.31 3.13 1.71
C ASN A 231 -7.32 2.05 2.08
N CYS A 232 -8.63 2.29 1.88
CA CYS A 232 -9.68 1.33 2.19
C CYS A 232 -10.68 1.18 1.04
N GLY A 233 -11.24 -0.02 0.89
CA GLY A 233 -12.25 -0.30 -0.11
C GLY A 233 -13.14 -1.48 0.26
N PHE A 234 -14.05 -1.82 -0.63
CA PHE A 234 -15.04 -2.87 -0.48
C PHE A 234 -14.83 -4.02 -1.46
N LEU A 235 -14.94 -5.24 -0.93
CA LEU A 235 -15.15 -6.49 -1.66
C LEU A 235 -16.61 -6.90 -1.46
N GLY A 236 -17.47 -6.54 -2.41
CA GLY A 236 -18.92 -6.66 -2.21
C GLY A 236 -19.37 -5.79 -1.03
N ASP A 237 -19.83 -6.43 0.03
CA ASP A 237 -20.30 -5.76 1.26
C ASP A 237 -19.29 -5.75 2.41
N HIS A 238 -18.12 -6.35 2.21
CA HIS A 238 -17.06 -6.38 3.21
C HIS A 238 -16.01 -5.30 2.92
N MET A 239 -15.63 -4.55 3.95
CA MET A 239 -14.54 -3.57 3.85
C MET A 239 -13.19 -4.21 4.11
N ILE A 240 -12.19 -3.80 3.33
CA ILE A 240 -10.79 -4.19 3.48
C ILE A 240 -9.85 -2.99 3.44
N LYS A 241 -8.67 -3.15 4.04
CA LYS A 241 -7.52 -2.25 3.91
C LYS A 241 -6.74 -2.61 2.65
N ILE A 242 -6.63 -1.64 1.74
CA ILE A 242 -5.88 -1.79 0.49
C ILE A 242 -4.40 -1.51 0.73
N ASP A 243 -4.04 -0.40 1.40
CA ASP A 243 -2.64 -0.10 1.73
C ASP A 243 -2.24 -0.70 3.07
N ILE A 244 -1.41 -1.73 3.02
CA ILE A 244 -1.03 -2.58 4.14
C ILE A 244 0.44 -2.39 4.53
N GLY A 245 1.15 -1.39 4.01
CA GLY A 245 2.59 -1.23 4.24
C GLY A 245 2.98 -0.64 5.60
N ARG A 246 2.01 -0.36 6.48
CA ARG A 246 2.20 0.35 7.76
C ARG A 246 1.31 -0.15 8.91
N ILE A 247 0.99 -1.43 8.88
CA ILE A 247 0.24 -2.14 9.92
C ILE A 247 1.22 -2.69 10.95
N SER A 248 0.88 -2.57 12.23
CA SER A 248 1.64 -3.17 13.33
C SER A 248 0.69 -3.57 14.45
N ILE A 249 1.08 -4.57 15.25
CA ILE A 249 0.36 -4.90 16.49
C ILE A 249 0.76 -3.90 17.58
N ASP A 250 -0.20 -3.38 18.31
CA ASP A 250 0.03 -2.51 19.46
C ASP A 250 -0.85 -2.93 20.64
N ALA A 251 -0.20 -3.37 21.71
CA ALA A 251 -0.87 -3.85 22.93
C ALA A 251 -1.72 -2.76 23.61
N ASN A 252 -1.45 -1.48 23.36
CA ASN A 252 -2.23 -0.36 23.90
C ASN A 252 -3.67 -0.36 23.40
N PHE A 253 -3.96 -1.01 22.27
CA PHE A 253 -5.34 -1.18 21.81
C PHE A 253 -6.17 -2.09 22.72
N LYS A 254 -5.59 -2.78 23.71
CA LYS A 254 -6.37 -3.38 24.81
C LYS A 254 -7.06 -2.32 25.66
N ASN A 255 -6.51 -1.10 25.72
CA ASN A 255 -7.08 0.02 26.46
C ASN A 255 -8.28 0.62 25.70
N PRO A 256 -9.49 0.63 26.29
CA PRO A 256 -10.69 1.23 25.69
C PRO A 256 -10.49 2.69 25.29
N LYS A 257 -9.73 3.47 26.07
CA LYS A 257 -9.43 4.88 25.77
C LYS A 257 -8.68 5.01 24.45
N THR A 258 -7.64 4.19 24.24
CA THR A 258 -6.86 4.20 23.00
C THR A 258 -7.70 3.79 21.79
N LYS A 259 -8.59 2.80 21.93
CA LYS A 259 -9.53 2.43 20.86
C LYS A 259 -10.44 3.60 20.48
N ILE A 260 -11.00 4.30 21.47
CA ILE A 260 -11.91 5.44 21.25
C ILE A 260 -11.17 6.59 20.56
N GLU A 261 -9.96 6.92 21.03
CA GLU A 261 -9.13 7.99 20.43
C GLU A 261 -8.82 7.69 18.96
N GLU A 262 -8.46 6.45 18.62
CA GLU A 262 -8.21 6.05 17.24
C GLU A 262 -9.48 6.10 16.38
N ILE A 263 -10.63 5.62 16.89
CA ILE A 263 -11.92 5.70 16.16
C ILE A 263 -12.27 7.16 15.84
N ILE A 264 -12.11 8.06 16.81
CA ILE A 264 -12.37 9.49 16.60
C ILE A 264 -11.40 10.07 15.57
N LYS A 265 -10.09 9.82 15.73
CA LYS A 265 -9.04 10.29 14.82
C LYS A 265 -9.31 9.90 13.37
N ILE A 266 -9.75 8.67 13.11
CA ILE A 266 -10.03 8.17 11.77
C ILE A 266 -11.34 8.74 11.20
N THR A 267 -12.38 8.79 12.03
CA THR A 267 -13.71 9.18 11.56
C THR A 267 -13.89 10.69 11.40
N LEU A 268 -13.05 11.52 12.03
CA LEU A 268 -13.17 12.98 11.93
C LEU A 268 -12.95 13.51 10.49
N PRO A 269 -11.84 13.19 9.78
CA PRO A 269 -11.67 13.59 8.39
C PRO A 269 -12.80 13.06 7.49
N PHE A 270 -13.23 11.82 7.73
CA PHE A 270 -14.32 11.20 6.99
C PHE A 270 -15.66 11.92 7.22
N GLN A 271 -15.97 12.32 8.46
CA GLN A 271 -17.15 13.13 8.77
C GLN A 271 -17.11 14.47 8.04
N LEU A 272 -15.95 15.15 8.00
CA LEU A 272 -15.81 16.41 7.27
C LEU A 272 -16.10 16.22 5.77
N TRP A 273 -15.57 15.14 5.18
CA TRP A 273 -15.85 14.78 3.79
C TRP A 273 -17.34 14.50 3.54
N ILE A 274 -18.00 13.75 4.43
CA ILE A 274 -19.44 13.47 4.38
C ILE A 274 -20.24 14.78 4.46
N ARG A 275 -19.98 15.63 5.46
CA ARG A 275 -20.68 16.91 5.65
C ARG A 275 -20.60 17.80 4.41
N GLN A 276 -19.46 17.82 3.73
CA GLN A 276 -19.26 18.66 2.54
C GLN A 276 -19.99 18.15 1.31
N ARG A 277 -20.18 16.83 1.17
CA ARG A 277 -20.69 16.22 -0.07
C ARG A 277 -22.10 15.65 0.05
N PHE A 278 -22.42 15.06 1.20
CA PHE A 278 -23.67 14.34 1.48
C PHE A 278 -24.13 14.65 2.92
N PRO A 279 -24.52 15.89 3.25
CA PRO A 279 -24.93 16.30 4.60
C PRO A 279 -25.99 15.39 5.24
N GLU A 280 -26.88 14.80 4.44
CA GLU A 280 -27.94 13.89 4.87
C GLU A 280 -27.43 12.58 5.51
N LEU A 281 -26.16 12.22 5.26
CA LEU A 281 -25.51 11.05 5.85
C LEU A 281 -24.80 11.37 7.18
N GLU A 282 -24.55 12.64 7.48
CA GLU A 282 -23.74 13.04 8.64
C GLU A 282 -24.35 12.55 9.95
N GLN A 283 -25.66 12.74 10.12
CA GLN A 283 -26.35 12.33 11.34
C GLN A 283 -26.19 10.83 11.59
N HIS A 284 -26.30 10.00 10.55
CA HIS A 284 -26.13 8.55 10.65
C HIS A 284 -24.71 8.18 11.08
N LEU A 285 -23.69 8.82 10.50
CA LEU A 285 -22.28 8.61 10.89
C LEU A 285 -22.06 8.95 12.37
N VAL A 286 -22.55 10.12 12.82
CA VAL A 286 -22.37 10.59 14.20
C VAL A 286 -23.04 9.65 15.19
N GLN A 287 -24.30 9.28 14.93
CA GLN A 287 -25.06 8.36 15.80
C GLN A 287 -24.40 6.97 15.87
N THR A 288 -23.95 6.43 14.73
CA THR A 288 -23.27 5.13 14.68
C THR A 288 -21.98 5.16 15.49
N ARG A 289 -21.19 6.24 15.38
CA ARG A 289 -19.96 6.43 16.15
C ARG A 289 -20.22 6.51 17.65
N ILE A 290 -21.23 7.29 18.07
CA ILE A 290 -21.58 7.43 19.49
C ILE A 290 -21.97 6.07 20.07
N LYS A 291 -22.88 5.35 19.39
CA LYS A 291 -23.31 4.01 19.81
C LYS A 291 -22.14 3.05 19.96
N MET A 292 -21.19 3.08 19.02
CA MET A 292 -19.97 2.27 19.08
C MET A 292 -19.08 2.61 20.28
N ILE A 293 -18.87 3.90 20.55
CA ILE A 293 -18.09 4.37 21.70
C ILE A 293 -18.75 3.94 23.02
N GLU A 294 -20.07 4.04 23.12
CA GLU A 294 -20.82 3.59 24.30
C GLU A 294 -20.67 2.08 24.53
N LEU A 295 -20.70 1.28 23.47
CA LEU A 295 -20.48 -0.18 23.57
C LEU A 295 -19.07 -0.50 24.07
N ILE A 296 -18.06 0.21 23.58
CA ILE A 296 -16.66 0.02 24.02
C ILE A 296 -16.51 0.36 25.51
N LYS A 297 -17.13 1.46 25.97
CA LYS A 297 -17.13 1.85 27.39
C LYS A 297 -17.83 0.83 28.27
N LYS A 298 -19.03 0.38 27.86
CA LYS A 298 -19.75 -0.66 28.60
C LYS A 298 -18.92 -1.94 28.72
N ALA A 299 -18.33 -2.41 27.62
CA ALA A 299 -17.50 -3.61 27.63
C ALA A 299 -16.29 -3.52 28.58
N SER A 300 -15.75 -2.33 28.83
CA SER A 300 -14.67 -2.14 29.79
C SER A 300 -15.11 -2.13 31.24
N ASP A 301 -16.31 -1.65 31.53
CA ASP A 301 -16.86 -1.62 32.89
C ASP A 301 -17.24 -3.03 33.39
N TYR A 302 -17.35 -4.00 32.46
CA TYR A 302 -17.63 -5.42 32.74
C TYR A 302 -16.38 -6.29 32.91
N GLN A 303 -15.16 -5.74 32.85
CA GLN A 303 -13.95 -6.51 33.15
C GLN A 303 -13.71 -6.54 34.68
N PRO A 304 -13.90 -7.69 35.35
CA PRO A 304 -13.79 -7.81 36.81
C PRO A 304 -12.36 -7.63 37.33
#